data_AF-A0A849FKS7-F1
#
_entry.id   AF-A0A849FKS7-F1
#
_cell.length_a   1.000
_cell.length_b   1.000
_cell.length_c   1.000
_cell.angle_alpha   90.00
_cell.angle_beta   90.00
_cell.angle_gamma   90.00
#
_symmetry.space_group_name_H-M   'P 1'
#
loop_
_entity.id
_entity.type
_entity.pdbx_description
1 polymer ?
#
loop_
_entity_poly.entity_id
_entity_poly.type
_entity_poly.pdbx_seq_one_letter_code
_entity_poly.pdbx_strand_id
1 'polypeptide(L)'
;MVTEVNKSKIIYGRSKTDNELYQILELQRKNLFDNISDEQQKDEGFLSVEHSFDLLKRMNMTCPHIIAKLEDKVIGYALCMHPQFSQELELLKSMFIELQSILSKNDKYIVMGQICV
;
A
#
# COMPACT_ATOMS: atom_id res chain seq x y z
N MET A 1 27.93 32.34 -9.26
CA MET A 1 27.41 31.40 -8.25
C MET A 1 26.08 30.89 -8.77
N VAL A 2 26.07 29.74 -9.42
CA VAL A 2 24.82 29.11 -9.87
C VAL A 2 24.42 28.16 -8.75
N THR A 3 23.36 28.50 -8.04
CA THR A 3 22.73 27.61 -7.05
C THR A 3 22.23 26.37 -7.78
N GLU A 4 22.88 25.23 -7.53
CA GLU A 4 22.36 23.92 -7.89
C GLU A 4 20.98 23.76 -7.25
N VAL A 5 19.95 23.69 -8.08
CA VAL A 5 18.61 23.27 -7.66
C VAL A 5 18.74 21.82 -7.20
N ASN A 6 18.70 21.62 -5.89
CA ASN A 6 18.72 20.30 -5.28
C ASN A 6 17.48 19.53 -5.78
N LYS A 7 17.64 18.68 -6.80
CA LYS A 7 16.58 17.80 -7.27
C LYS A 7 16.38 16.74 -6.20
N SER A 8 15.38 16.93 -5.34
CA SER A 8 15.00 15.95 -4.34
C SER A 8 14.72 14.61 -5.02
N LYS A 9 15.55 13.61 -4.72
CA LYS A 9 15.53 12.30 -5.37
C LYS A 9 14.52 11.39 -4.68
N ILE A 10 13.57 10.85 -5.45
CA ILE A 10 12.70 9.78 -4.96
C ILE A 10 13.49 8.48 -4.90
N ILE A 11 13.44 7.80 -3.76
CA ILE A 11 14.07 6.51 -3.51
C ILE A 11 12.98 5.46 -3.29
N TYR A 12 13.03 4.40 -4.08
CA TYR A 12 12.13 3.26 -3.93
C TYR A 12 12.78 2.17 -3.08
N GLY A 13 11.99 1.50 -2.26
CA GLY A 13 12.50 0.43 -1.41
C GLY A 13 11.39 -0.40 -0.77
N ARG A 14 11.80 -1.36 0.04
CA ARG A 14 10.91 -2.12 0.91
C ARG A 14 10.77 -1.39 2.25
N SER A 15 9.57 -1.38 2.82
CA SER A 15 9.34 -0.89 4.18
C SER A 15 10.04 -1.77 5.21
N LYS A 16 10.84 -1.15 6.08
CA LYS A 16 11.71 -1.82 7.06
C LYS A 16 11.38 -1.44 8.49
N THR A 17 10.75 -0.29 8.71
CA THR A 17 10.54 0.29 10.04
C THR A 17 9.07 0.50 10.36
N ASP A 18 8.73 0.52 11.64
CA ASP A 18 7.38 0.83 12.08
C ASP A 18 6.98 2.25 11.71
N ASN A 19 7.94 3.19 11.72
CA ASN A 19 7.71 4.56 11.28
C ASN A 19 7.26 4.63 9.81
N GLU A 20 7.85 3.84 8.91
CA GLU A 20 7.40 3.76 7.52
C GLU A 20 5.98 3.20 7.41
N LEU A 21 5.61 2.22 8.26
CA LEU A 21 4.23 1.69 8.30
C LEU A 21 3.23 2.70 8.83
N TYR A 22 3.58 3.49 9.85
CA TYR A 22 2.73 4.58 10.33
C TYR A 22 2.52 5.65 9.26
N GLN A 23 3.55 5.97 8.46
CA GLN A 23 3.42 6.90 7.34
C GLN A 23 2.52 6.34 6.22
N ILE A 24 2.55 5.02 5.96
CA ILE A 24 1.58 4.37 5.07
C ILE A 24 0.15 4.55 5.59
N LEU A 25 -0.09 4.33 6.89
CA LEU A 25 -1.42 4.52 7.49
C LEU A 25 -1.89 5.98 7.42
N GLU A 26 -0.96 6.93 7.58
CA GLU A 26 -1.28 8.35 7.42
C GLU A 26 -1.69 8.68 5.98
N LEU A 27 -0.99 8.13 4.98
CA LEU A 27 -1.36 8.25 3.57
C LEU A 27 -2.70 7.57 3.27
N GLN A 28 -2.99 6.41 3.89
CA GLN A 28 -4.29 5.76 3.78
C GLN A 28 -5.41 6.69 4.21
N ARG A 29 -5.33 7.19 5.45
CA ARG A 29 -6.34 8.09 6.04
C ARG A 29 -6.57 9.31 5.17
N LYS A 30 -5.52 9.96 4.70
CA LYS A 30 -5.63 11.18 3.89
C LYS A 30 -6.35 10.98 2.56
N ASN A 31 -6.31 9.78 2.01
CA ASN A 31 -6.87 9.47 0.69
C ASN A 31 -8.10 8.55 0.76
N LEU A 32 -8.67 8.34 1.96
CA LEU A 32 -9.96 7.66 2.09
C LEU A 32 -11.06 8.48 1.43
N PHE A 33 -12.03 7.78 0.82
CA PHE A 33 -13.20 8.38 0.18
C PHE A 33 -13.83 9.51 0.99
N ASP A 34 -14.08 9.27 2.27
CA ASP A 34 -14.72 10.23 3.18
C ASP A 34 -13.85 11.46 3.51
N ASN A 35 -12.56 11.42 3.19
CA ASN A 35 -11.56 12.42 3.58
C ASN A 35 -11.07 13.30 2.43
N ILE A 36 -11.53 13.08 1.20
CA ILE A 36 -11.16 13.88 0.02
C ILE A 36 -12.38 14.42 -0.71
N SER A 37 -12.22 15.56 -1.40
CA SER A 37 -13.32 16.22 -2.10
C SER A 37 -13.81 15.42 -3.31
N ASP A 38 -15.05 15.67 -3.74
CA ASP A 38 -15.61 15.05 -4.95
C ASP A 38 -14.75 15.31 -6.21
N GLU A 39 -14.11 16.48 -6.28
CA GLU A 39 -13.17 16.82 -7.36
C GLU A 39 -11.93 15.92 -7.32
N GLN A 40 -11.32 15.76 -6.15
CA GLN A 40 -10.17 14.87 -5.96
C GLN A 40 -10.54 13.40 -6.21
N GLN A 41 -11.70 12.95 -5.73
CA GLN A 41 -12.18 11.58 -5.98
C GLN A 41 -12.32 11.30 -7.48
N LYS A 42 -12.73 12.31 -8.26
CA LYS A 42 -12.90 12.20 -9.71
C LYS A 42 -11.58 12.24 -10.47
N ASP A 43 -10.66 13.09 -10.06
CA ASP A 43 -9.42 13.35 -10.80
C ASP A 43 -8.25 12.45 -10.37
N GLU A 44 -8.17 12.12 -9.07
CA GLU A 44 -7.07 11.36 -8.46
C GLU A 44 -7.49 9.96 -7.96
N GLY A 45 -8.80 9.71 -7.84
CA GLY A 45 -9.34 8.48 -7.27
C GLY A 45 -9.38 8.51 -5.74
N PHE A 46 -9.66 7.37 -5.12
CA PHE A 46 -9.82 7.28 -3.67
C PHE A 46 -9.53 5.88 -3.12
N LEU A 47 -9.26 5.81 -1.82
CA LEU A 47 -9.11 4.58 -1.06
C LEU A 47 -10.41 4.23 -0.33
N SER A 48 -10.73 2.93 -0.29
CA SER A 48 -11.93 2.41 0.38
C SER A 48 -11.66 1.68 1.69
N VAL A 49 -10.38 1.43 2.02
CA VAL A 49 -9.97 0.60 3.15
C VAL A 49 -8.79 1.24 3.88
N GLU A 50 -8.90 1.37 5.19
CA GLU A 50 -7.78 1.62 6.10
C GLU A 50 -7.45 0.33 6.84
N HIS A 51 -6.16 0.01 6.94
CA HIS A 51 -5.70 -1.16 7.70
C HIS A 51 -5.43 -0.79 9.15
N SER A 52 -5.58 -1.74 10.07
CA SER A 52 -4.97 -1.58 11.40
C SER A 52 -3.45 -1.70 11.31
N PHE A 53 -2.73 -1.05 12.23
CA PHE A 53 -1.28 -1.19 12.31
C PHE A 53 -0.85 -2.66 12.47
N ASP A 54 -1.54 -3.42 13.30
CA ASP A 54 -1.22 -4.83 13.55
C ASP A 54 -1.38 -5.69 12.29
N LEU A 55 -2.42 -5.47 11.50
CA LEU A 55 -2.60 -6.17 10.22
C LEU A 55 -1.51 -5.77 9.24
N LEU A 56 -1.27 -4.47 9.06
CA LEU A 56 -0.26 -3.95 8.14
C LEU A 56 1.15 -4.45 8.50
N LYS A 57 1.48 -4.47 9.79
CA LYS A 57 2.76 -4.98 10.30
C LYS A 57 2.95 -6.46 10.00
N ARG A 58 1.93 -7.30 10.24
CA ARG A 58 1.98 -8.74 9.92
C ARG A 58 2.12 -8.98 8.41
N MET A 59 1.41 -8.22 7.59
CA MET A 59 1.54 -8.28 6.14
C MET A 59 2.96 -7.93 5.70
N ASN A 60 3.52 -6.82 6.21
CA ASN A 60 4.88 -6.39 5.89
C ASN A 60 5.96 -7.39 6.34
N MET A 61 5.77 -8.03 7.50
CA MET A 61 6.68 -9.09 7.97
C MET A 61 6.69 -10.32 7.06
N THR A 62 5.56 -10.61 6.41
CA THR A 62 5.45 -11.74 5.48
C THR A 62 6.00 -11.37 4.11
N CYS A 63 5.59 -10.23 3.58
CA CYS A 63 6.11 -9.68 2.34
C CYS A 63 6.21 -8.15 2.48
N PRO A 64 7.44 -7.60 2.57
CA PRO A 64 7.62 -6.18 2.76
C PRO A 64 6.99 -5.34 1.66
N HIS A 65 6.23 -4.33 2.05
CA HIS A 65 5.56 -3.41 1.13
C HIS A 65 6.57 -2.57 0.38
N ILE A 66 6.21 -2.19 -0.85
CA ILE A 66 7.04 -1.28 -1.64
C ILE A 66 6.64 0.16 -1.28
N ILE A 67 7.63 1.00 -1.04
CA ILE A 67 7.46 2.42 -0.69
C ILE A 67 8.31 3.29 -1.62
N ALA A 68 7.78 4.48 -1.92
CA ALA A 68 8.51 5.59 -2.51
C ALA A 68 8.77 6.63 -1.42
N LYS A 69 10.02 7.05 -1.27
CA LYS A 69 10.43 8.05 -0.28
C LYS A 69 11.04 9.27 -0.94
N LEU A 70 10.67 10.45 -0.43
CA LEU A 70 11.39 11.68 -0.68
C LEU A 70 12.08 12.05 0.64
N GLU A 71 13.41 12.09 0.63
CA GLU A 71 14.20 12.15 1.87
C GLU A 71 13.82 10.96 2.78
N ASP A 72 13.33 11.21 3.99
CA ASP A 72 12.88 10.19 4.95
C ASP A 72 11.36 10.03 5.03
N LYS A 73 10.62 10.74 4.17
CA LYS A 73 9.16 10.70 4.13
C LYS A 73 8.66 9.74 3.07
N VAL A 74 7.79 8.81 3.46
CA VAL A 74 7.02 7.98 2.54
C VAL A 74 6.00 8.88 1.83
N ILE A 75 6.10 8.94 0.52
CA ILE A 75 5.21 9.73 -0.34
C ILE A 75 4.26 8.85 -1.16
N GLY A 76 4.53 7.54 -1.22
CA GLY A 76 3.67 6.57 -1.88
C GLY A 76 4.03 5.14 -1.51
N TYR A 77 3.12 4.21 -1.74
CA TYR A 77 3.29 2.80 -1.42
C TYR A 77 2.47 1.87 -2.32
N ALA A 78 2.89 0.61 -2.38
CA ALA A 78 2.11 -0.51 -2.90
C ALA A 78 2.15 -1.65 -1.87
N LEU A 79 0.96 -2.02 -1.36
CA LEU A 79 0.85 -3.09 -0.39
C LEU A 79 1.08 -4.44 -1.05
N CYS A 80 1.88 -5.26 -0.39
CA CYS A 80 2.14 -6.64 -0.77
C CYS A 80 1.31 -7.55 0.14
N MET A 81 0.40 -8.33 -0.44
CA MET A 81 -0.51 -9.20 0.30
C MET A 81 -0.28 -10.67 -0.07
N HIS A 82 0.28 -11.43 0.87
CA HIS A 82 0.38 -12.87 0.76
C HIS A 82 -1.02 -13.52 0.90
N PRO A 83 -1.34 -14.59 0.15
CA PRO A 83 -2.68 -15.23 0.18
C PRO A 83 -3.15 -15.71 1.55
N GLN A 84 -2.23 -15.89 2.51
CA GLN A 84 -2.55 -16.23 3.89
C GLN A 84 -3.40 -15.17 4.61
N PHE A 85 -3.38 -13.91 4.14
CA PHE A 85 -4.20 -12.82 4.67
C PHE A 85 -5.56 -12.69 3.98
N SER A 86 -5.93 -13.63 3.10
CA SER A 86 -7.17 -13.57 2.30
C SER A 86 -8.46 -13.49 3.12
N GLN A 87 -8.45 -14.00 4.35
CA GLN A 87 -9.62 -13.96 5.24
C GLN A 87 -9.69 -12.71 6.14
N GLU A 88 -8.62 -11.92 6.17
CA GLU A 88 -8.48 -10.75 7.06
C GLU A 88 -9.05 -9.47 6.42
N LEU A 89 -9.32 -9.49 5.11
CA LEU A 89 -9.90 -8.38 4.36
C LEU A 89 -11.20 -8.82 3.69
N GLU A 90 -12.32 -8.48 4.32
CA GLU A 90 -13.67 -8.92 3.89
C GLU A 90 -13.94 -8.61 2.42
N LEU A 91 -13.55 -7.41 1.96
CA LEU A 91 -13.73 -6.93 0.60
C LEU A 91 -13.04 -7.81 -0.45
N LEU A 92 -11.94 -8.49 -0.08
CA LEU A 92 -11.09 -9.23 -1.01
C LEU A 92 -11.36 -10.73 -1.02
N LYS A 93 -12.25 -11.24 -0.15
CA LYS A 93 -12.55 -12.68 -0.05
C LYS A 93 -13.05 -13.26 -1.37
N SER A 94 -13.98 -12.57 -2.05
CA SER A 94 -14.54 -13.02 -3.33
C SER A 94 -13.47 -13.14 -4.42
N MET A 95 -12.56 -12.16 -4.49
CA MET A 95 -11.42 -12.20 -5.40
C MET A 95 -10.50 -13.39 -5.12
N PHE A 96 -10.21 -13.69 -3.86
CA PHE A 96 -9.38 -14.86 -3.51
C PHE A 96 -10.04 -16.19 -3.83
N ILE A 97 -11.37 -16.28 -3.74
CA ILE A 97 -12.12 -17.48 -4.17
C ILE A 97 -11.93 -17.68 -5.68
N GLU A 98 -12.01 -16.62 -6.48
CA GLU A 98 -11.79 -16.69 -7.93
C GLU A 98 -10.34 -17.05 -8.26
N LEU A 99 -9.36 -16.45 -7.58
CA LEU A 99 -7.95 -16.81 -7.78
C LEU A 99 -7.68 -18.29 -7.48
N GLN A 100 -8.33 -18.86 -6.46
CA GLN A 100 -8.20 -20.27 -6.10
C GLN A 100 -8.90 -21.21 -7.08
N SER A 101 -9.86 -20.74 -7.89
CA SER A 101 -10.51 -21.55 -8.93
C SER A 101 -9.63 -21.67 -10.19
N ILE A 102 -8.78 -20.68 -10.44
CA ILE A 102 -7.92 -20.59 -11.63
C ILE A 102 -6.50 -21.13 -11.36
N LEU A 103 -5.95 -20.83 -10.18
CA LEU A 103 -4.57 -21.18 -9.83
C LEU A 103 -4.47 -22.60 -9.27
N SER A 104 -3.38 -23.29 -9.59
CA SER A 104 -3.06 -24.57 -8.96
C SER A 104 -2.66 -24.38 -7.50
N LYS A 105 -2.91 -25.37 -6.64
CA LYS A 105 -2.52 -25.32 -5.21
C LYS A 105 -1.02 -25.08 -4.97
N ASN A 106 -0.18 -25.40 -5.96
CA ASN A 106 1.28 -25.23 -5.88
C ASN A 106 1.77 -23.88 -6.43
N ASP A 107 0.88 -23.08 -7.02
CA ASP A 107 1.26 -21.79 -7.59
C ASP A 107 1.52 -20.79 -6.45
N LYS A 108 2.74 -20.26 -6.43
CA LYS A 108 3.11 -19.19 -5.52
C LYS A 108 2.78 -17.86 -6.16
N TYR A 109 1.89 -17.10 -5.53
CA TYR A 109 1.51 -15.78 -5.99
C TYR A 109 1.48 -14.78 -4.84
N ILE A 110 1.52 -13.51 -5.20
CA ILE A 110 1.23 -12.41 -4.30
C ILE A 110 0.20 -11.52 -4.95
N VAL A 111 -0.69 -10.97 -4.14
CA VAL A 111 -1.61 -9.94 -4.59
C VAL A 111 -1.00 -8.59 -4.24
N MET A 112 -0.89 -7.72 -5.24
CA MET A 112 -0.66 -6.31 -4.97
C MET A 112 -2.00 -5.72 -4.52
N GLY A 113 -2.05 -5.29 -3.26
CA GLY A 113 -3.26 -4.73 -2.67
C GLY A 113 -3.42 -3.26 -3.03
N GLN A 114 -3.68 -2.45 -2.02
CA GLN A 114 -3.84 -1.01 -2.17
C GLN A 114 -2.54 -0.32 -2.62
N ILE A 115 -2.67 0.65 -3.53
CA ILE A 115 -1.59 1.49 -4.06
C ILE A 115 -2.00 2.96 -3.87
N CYS A 116 -1.08 3.79 -3.40
CA CYS A 116 -1.26 5.24 -3.25
C CYS A 116 0.04 5.92 -3.69
N VAL A 117 -0.02 6.90 -4.60
CA VAL A 117 1.14 7.57 -5.22
C VAL A 117 0.90 9.07 -5.28
#